data_AF-A0A4R8XAA0-F1
#
_entry.id   AF-A0A4R8XAA0-F1
#
_cell.length_a   1.000
_cell.length_b   1.000
_cell.length_c   1.000
_cell.angle_alpha   90.00
_cell.angle_beta   90.00
_cell.angle_gamma   90.00
#
_symmetry.space_group_name_H-M   'P 1'
#
loop_
_entity.id
_entity.type
_entity.pdbx_description
1 polymer ?
#
loop_
_entity_poly.entity_id
_entity_poly.type
_entity_poly.pdbx_seq_one_letter_code
_entity_poly.pdbx_strand_id
1 'polypeptide(L)'
;MTEKALTAEPAAPGPAKPAAHGQIEGNPVPISQETIDRLLCDTGTRGTKFDDNGQIINVGRDERLSTEKQRAEMGVRDGGCRWVDCDRSPAWTEAHHINDWLTDTGDTNLADGVLLCHPHHLLLHNQHWKITRTGTQHWLRPPVENDPEQTLIALPSKAVGL
;
A
#
# COMPACT_ATOMS: atom_id res chain seq x y z
N MET A 1 38.95 43.80 23.80
CA MET A 1 37.77 42.95 23.55
C MET A 1 37.92 42.43 22.13
N THR A 2 38.41 41.22 21.98
CA THR A 2 38.71 40.61 20.68
C THR A 2 37.84 39.38 20.57
N GLU A 3 36.88 39.43 19.66
CA GLU A 3 35.88 38.40 19.40
C GLU A 3 36.55 37.22 18.69
N LYS A 4 36.50 36.03 19.29
CA LYS A 4 37.00 34.80 18.67
C LYS A 4 35.81 34.11 17.99
N ALA A 5 35.72 34.22 16.68
CA ALA A 5 34.72 33.54 15.87
C ALA A 5 34.89 32.01 16.00
N LEU A 6 33.82 31.33 16.40
CA LEU A 6 33.73 29.88 16.44
C LEU A 6 33.32 29.39 15.04
N THR A 7 34.27 28.99 14.21
CA THR A 7 33.98 28.27 12.96
C THR A 7 33.72 26.80 13.28
N ALA A 8 32.47 26.35 13.13
CA ALA A 8 32.14 24.93 13.12
C ALA A 8 32.53 24.33 11.76
N GLU A 9 33.29 23.23 11.78
CA GLU A 9 33.59 22.45 10.58
C GLU A 9 32.33 21.72 10.09
N PRO A 10 32.08 21.66 8.77
CA PRO A 10 30.96 20.89 8.24
C PRO A 10 31.20 19.40 8.48
N ALA A 11 30.21 18.74 9.07
CA ALA A 11 30.21 17.30 9.28
C ALA A 11 30.44 16.56 7.94
N ALA A 12 31.32 15.55 7.98
CA ALA A 12 31.61 14.71 6.82
C ALA A 12 30.31 14.10 6.25
N PRO A 13 30.13 14.10 4.92
CA PRO A 13 28.97 13.46 4.32
C PRO A 13 28.97 11.98 4.69
N GLY A 14 27.85 11.51 5.25
CA GLY A 14 27.61 10.10 5.49
C GLY A 14 27.75 9.30 4.19
N PRO A 15 27.93 7.97 4.27
CA PRO A 15 28.11 7.14 3.09
C PRO A 15 26.99 7.40 2.08
N ALA A 16 27.38 7.77 0.86
CA ALA A 16 26.45 7.99 -0.23
C ALA A 16 25.65 6.71 -0.46
N LYS A 17 24.32 6.85 -0.48
CA LYS A 17 23.41 5.76 -0.86
C LYS A 17 23.87 5.26 -2.24
N PRO A 18 24.02 3.94 -2.47
CA PRO A 18 24.48 3.44 -3.75
C PRO A 18 23.58 3.98 -4.87
N ALA A 19 24.18 4.45 -5.95
CA ALA A 19 23.45 5.00 -7.07
C ALA A 19 22.49 3.93 -7.63
N ALA A 20 21.21 4.27 -7.67
CA ALA A 20 20.19 3.43 -8.29
C ALA A 20 20.49 3.33 -9.79
N HIS A 21 20.39 2.12 -10.34
CA HIS A 21 20.55 1.82 -11.75
C HIS A 21 19.42 0.90 -12.20
N GLY A 22 19.11 0.93 -13.49
CA GLY A 22 18.07 0.13 -14.11
C GLY A 22 18.65 -0.73 -15.23
N GLN A 23 17.82 -1.58 -15.82
CA GLN A 23 18.21 -2.39 -16.97
C GLN A 23 17.06 -2.40 -17.99
N ILE A 24 17.40 -2.37 -19.28
CA ILE A 24 16.44 -2.56 -20.37
C ILE A 24 16.44 -4.04 -20.73
N GLU A 25 15.26 -4.64 -20.88
CA GLU A 25 15.12 -6.04 -21.31
C GLU A 25 15.87 -6.28 -22.64
N GLY A 26 16.65 -7.37 -22.70
CA GLY A 26 17.54 -7.65 -23.83
C GLY A 26 18.84 -6.84 -23.88
N ASN A 27 19.07 -5.89 -22.97
CA ASN A 27 20.34 -5.15 -22.85
C ASN A 27 21.04 -5.49 -21.52
N PRO A 28 22.22 -6.12 -21.54
CA PRO A 28 22.94 -6.48 -20.31
C PRO A 28 23.61 -5.29 -19.61
N VAL A 29 23.67 -4.12 -20.25
CA VAL A 29 24.32 -2.93 -19.70
C VAL A 29 23.32 -2.15 -18.83
N PRO A 30 23.63 -1.92 -17.54
CA PRO A 30 22.81 -1.06 -16.70
C PRO A 30 22.73 0.37 -17.22
N ILE A 31 21.54 0.98 -17.09
CA ILE A 31 21.31 2.38 -17.39
C ILE A 31 21.32 3.22 -16.11
N SER A 32 21.72 4.49 -16.23
CA SER A 32 21.74 5.43 -15.13
C SER A 32 20.32 5.79 -14.67
N GLN A 33 20.18 6.21 -13.41
CA GLN A 33 18.93 6.78 -12.90
C GLN A 33 18.41 7.93 -13.78
N GLU A 34 19.31 8.80 -14.27
CA GLU A 34 18.93 9.91 -15.15
C GLU A 34 18.36 9.44 -16.49
N THR A 35 18.85 8.31 -17.02
CA THR A 35 18.27 7.67 -18.22
C THR A 35 16.90 7.08 -17.90
N ILE A 36 16.74 6.44 -16.74
CA ILE A 36 15.44 5.93 -16.27
C ILE A 36 14.45 7.09 -16.19
N ASP A 37 14.78 8.17 -15.48
CA ASP A 37 13.90 9.34 -15.30
C ASP A 37 13.49 9.95 -16.64
N ARG A 38 14.41 10.03 -17.61
CA ARG A 38 14.10 10.49 -18.97
C ARG A 38 13.12 9.57 -19.68
N LEU A 39 13.28 8.25 -19.55
CA LEU A 39 12.35 7.26 -20.11
C LEU A 39 10.99 7.30 -19.42
N LEU A 40 10.95 7.55 -18.10
CA LEU A 40 9.71 7.71 -17.33
C LEU A 40 8.90 8.93 -17.79
N CYS A 41 9.56 10.00 -18.21
CA CYS A 41 8.91 11.22 -18.72
C CYS A 41 8.40 11.08 -20.17
N ASP A 42 9.08 10.26 -20.99
CA ASP A 42 8.76 10.09 -22.42
C ASP A 42 7.71 8.99 -22.66
N THR A 43 7.79 7.92 -21.89
CA THR A 43 6.88 6.76 -21.98
C THR A 43 6.10 6.59 -20.69
N GLY A 44 4.79 6.36 -20.80
CA GLY A 44 4.00 5.94 -19.65
C GLY A 44 4.60 4.68 -19.03
N THR A 45 4.69 4.64 -17.71
CA THR A 45 5.31 3.52 -16.98
C THR A 45 4.36 2.86 -16.02
N ARG A 46 4.65 1.60 -15.70
CA ARG A 46 3.81 0.77 -14.84
C ARG A 46 4.68 -0.01 -13.87
N GLY A 47 4.56 0.31 -12.59
CA GLY A 47 5.39 -0.27 -11.54
C GLY A 47 4.85 -1.61 -11.07
N THR A 48 5.64 -2.68 -11.26
CA THR A 48 5.43 -3.97 -10.61
C THR A 48 6.48 -4.12 -9.52
N LYS A 49 6.07 -4.37 -8.28
CA LYS A 49 7.00 -4.67 -7.19
C LYS A 49 7.10 -6.17 -7.00
N PHE A 50 8.31 -6.65 -6.80
CA PHE A 50 8.61 -8.04 -6.48
C PHE A 50 9.11 -8.16 -5.03
N ASP A 51 8.89 -9.32 -4.41
CA ASP A 51 9.60 -9.71 -3.18
C ASP A 51 11.04 -10.18 -3.48
N ASP A 52 11.79 -10.54 -2.44
CA ASP A 52 13.19 -10.99 -2.54
C ASP A 52 13.35 -12.30 -3.35
N ASN A 53 12.25 -13.02 -3.59
CA ASN A 53 12.18 -14.24 -4.37
C ASN A 53 11.71 -13.99 -5.81
N GLY A 54 11.54 -12.72 -6.21
CA GLY A 54 11.10 -12.35 -7.55
C GLY A 54 9.61 -12.59 -7.79
N GLN A 55 8.78 -12.70 -6.75
CA GLN A 55 7.34 -12.85 -6.89
C GLN A 55 6.64 -11.49 -6.87
N ILE A 56 5.66 -11.31 -7.74
CA ILE A 56 4.90 -10.07 -7.81
C ILE A 56 4.08 -9.87 -6.53
N ILE A 57 4.36 -8.77 -5.83
CA ILE A 57 3.63 -8.35 -4.61
C ILE A 57 2.68 -7.18 -4.87
N ASN A 58 2.96 -6.35 -5.88
CA ASN A 58 2.11 -5.26 -6.33
C ASN A 58 1.99 -5.27 -7.85
N VAL A 59 0.76 -5.24 -8.35
CA VAL A 59 0.43 -5.18 -9.79
C VAL A 59 -0.14 -3.82 -10.19
N GLY A 60 -0.25 -2.86 -9.25
CA GLY A 60 -0.72 -1.51 -9.56
C GLY A 60 -2.07 -1.54 -10.28
N ARG A 61 -2.13 -0.91 -11.45
CA ARG A 61 -3.33 -0.89 -12.31
C ARG A 61 -3.46 -2.08 -13.26
N ASP A 62 -2.48 -2.98 -13.36
CA ASP A 62 -2.46 -4.09 -14.33
C ASP A 62 -3.63 -5.04 -14.18
N GLU A 63 -3.90 -5.41 -12.94
CA GLU A 63 -4.91 -6.39 -12.62
C GLU A 63 -5.90 -5.77 -11.64
N ARG A 64 -7.18 -5.78 -12.02
CA ARG A 64 -8.25 -5.29 -11.13
C ARG A 64 -8.38 -6.18 -9.90
N LEU A 65 -8.22 -7.49 -10.03
CA LEU A 65 -8.43 -8.43 -8.93
C LEU A 65 -7.10 -8.70 -8.23
N SER A 66 -7.13 -8.76 -6.90
CA SER A 66 -5.97 -9.20 -6.13
C SER A 66 -5.57 -10.62 -6.50
N THR A 67 -4.28 -10.85 -6.72
CA THR A 67 -3.74 -12.18 -7.03
C THR A 67 -3.90 -13.13 -5.82
N GLU A 68 -3.81 -14.43 -6.05
CA GLU A 68 -3.88 -15.43 -4.97
C GLU A 68 -2.84 -15.19 -3.87
N LYS A 69 -1.63 -14.77 -4.25
CA LYS A 69 -0.55 -14.44 -3.31
C LYS A 69 -0.86 -13.18 -2.50
N GLN A 70 -1.34 -12.12 -3.16
CA GLN A 70 -1.79 -10.93 -2.45
C GLN A 70 -2.90 -11.26 -1.45
N ARG A 71 -3.83 -12.15 -1.81
CA ARG A 71 -4.87 -12.63 -0.89
C ARG A 71 -4.30 -13.43 0.28
N ALA A 72 -3.33 -14.31 0.04
CA ALA A 72 -2.66 -15.08 1.10
C ALA A 72 -1.92 -14.16 2.08
N GLU A 73 -1.13 -13.21 1.56
CA GLU A 73 -0.41 -12.20 2.35
C GLU A 73 -1.36 -11.30 3.13
N MET A 74 -2.47 -10.85 2.51
CA MET A 74 -3.52 -10.17 3.26
C MET A 74 -4.11 -11.08 4.33
N GLY A 75 -4.27 -12.38 4.08
CA GLY A 75 -4.73 -13.35 5.09
C GLY A 75 -3.84 -13.39 6.32
N VAL A 76 -2.51 -13.35 6.13
CA VAL A 76 -1.52 -13.27 7.22
C VAL A 76 -1.60 -11.92 7.93
N ARG A 77 -1.64 -10.81 7.17
CA ARG A 77 -1.67 -9.45 7.72
C ARG A 77 -2.95 -9.15 8.50
N ASP A 78 -4.10 -9.56 7.95
CA ASP A 78 -5.43 -9.20 8.43
C ASP A 78 -6.01 -10.23 9.39
N GLY A 79 -5.60 -11.50 9.28
CA GLY A 79 -6.08 -12.62 10.10
C GLY A 79 -7.54 -13.00 9.91
N GLY A 80 -8.27 -12.33 9.01
CA GLY A 80 -9.69 -12.53 8.75
C GLY A 80 -10.39 -11.25 8.34
N CYS A 81 -11.71 -11.23 8.47
CA CYS A 81 -12.50 -10.03 8.23
C CYS A 81 -12.09 -8.95 9.22
N ARG A 82 -11.67 -7.79 8.70
CA ARG A 82 -11.15 -6.70 9.53
C ARG A 82 -12.21 -5.93 10.30
N TRP A 83 -13.49 -6.13 9.96
CA TRP A 83 -14.63 -5.50 10.62
C TRP A 83 -14.59 -5.75 12.14
N VAL A 84 -15.03 -4.75 12.90
CA VAL A 84 -15.10 -4.84 14.36
C VAL A 84 -16.07 -5.95 14.75
N ASP A 85 -15.71 -6.74 15.76
CA ASP A 85 -16.49 -7.88 16.27
C ASP A 85 -16.81 -9.00 15.25
N CYS A 86 -16.14 -9.01 14.09
CA CYS A 86 -16.17 -10.14 13.17
C CYS A 86 -15.01 -11.11 13.42
N ASP A 87 -15.29 -12.40 13.34
CA ASP A 87 -14.37 -13.53 13.57
C ASP A 87 -14.17 -14.41 12.32
N ARG A 88 -14.72 -14.00 11.17
CA ARG A 88 -14.60 -14.75 9.91
C ARG A 88 -13.13 -14.86 9.50
N SER A 89 -12.66 -16.08 9.31
CA SER A 89 -11.29 -16.38 8.90
C SER A 89 -11.01 -15.92 7.46
N PRO A 90 -9.74 -15.82 7.02
CA PRO A 90 -9.39 -15.36 5.67
C PRO A 90 -10.06 -16.15 4.54
N ALA A 91 -10.33 -17.44 4.76
CA ALA A 91 -11.00 -18.30 3.79
C ALA A 91 -12.46 -17.85 3.49
N TRP A 92 -13.06 -17.07 4.39
CA TRP A 92 -14.43 -16.54 4.26
C TRP A 92 -14.44 -15.05 3.86
N THR A 93 -13.33 -14.55 3.31
CA THR A 93 -13.16 -13.13 2.96
C THR A 93 -12.87 -12.89 1.50
N GLU A 94 -13.24 -11.69 1.09
CA GLU A 94 -12.97 -11.08 -0.20
C GLU A 94 -11.97 -9.94 0.01
N ALA A 95 -11.14 -9.69 -0.99
CA ALA A 95 -10.24 -8.54 -0.99
C ALA A 95 -11.01 -7.32 -1.48
N HIS A 96 -10.98 -6.25 -0.70
CA HIS A 96 -11.57 -4.96 -1.04
C HIS A 96 -10.48 -3.92 -1.25
N HIS A 97 -10.57 -3.13 -2.31
CA HIS A 97 -9.68 -1.97 -2.52
C HIS A 97 -10.13 -0.81 -1.63
N ILE A 98 -9.22 -0.28 -0.80
CA ILE A 98 -9.52 0.87 0.08
C ILE A 98 -9.90 2.11 -0.75
N ASN A 99 -9.17 2.36 -1.83
CA ASN A 99 -9.55 3.34 -2.85
C ASN A 99 -10.20 2.56 -3.99
N ASP A 100 -11.41 2.92 -4.40
CA ASP A 100 -12.10 2.15 -5.43
C ASP A 100 -11.28 2.13 -6.73
N TRP A 101 -11.19 0.94 -7.32
CA TRP A 101 -10.41 0.72 -8.53
C TRP A 101 -10.91 1.53 -9.73
N LEU A 102 -12.22 1.65 -9.89
CA LEU A 102 -12.86 2.29 -11.03
C LEU A 102 -13.01 3.79 -10.82
N THR A 103 -13.47 4.21 -9.63
CA THR A 103 -13.82 5.62 -9.38
C THR A 103 -12.68 6.42 -8.80
N ASP A 104 -11.80 5.80 -8.01
CA ASP A 104 -10.75 6.52 -7.26
C ASP A 104 -9.35 6.23 -7.80
N THR A 105 -9.26 5.53 -8.94
CA THR A 105 -7.98 5.15 -9.57
C THR A 105 -7.11 4.30 -8.62
N GLY A 106 -7.74 3.55 -7.70
CA GLY A 106 -7.03 2.72 -6.72
C GLY A 106 -6.17 1.65 -7.37
N ASP A 107 -5.09 1.25 -6.69
CA ASP A 107 -4.14 0.23 -7.14
C ASP A 107 -4.37 -1.12 -6.44
N THR A 108 -3.98 -2.20 -7.10
CA THR A 108 -4.04 -3.57 -6.60
C THR A 108 -2.68 -3.86 -6.01
N ASN A 109 -2.45 -3.19 -4.89
CA ASN A 109 -1.26 -3.32 -4.08
C ASN A 109 -1.64 -3.95 -2.75
N LEU A 110 -0.69 -4.69 -2.15
CA LEU A 110 -0.95 -5.38 -0.89
C LEU A 110 -1.39 -4.42 0.22
N ALA A 111 -0.77 -3.24 0.29
CA ALA A 111 -1.13 -2.24 1.28
C ALA A 111 -2.56 -1.73 1.07
N ASP A 112 -2.98 -1.53 -0.19
CA ASP A 112 -4.24 -0.86 -0.59
C ASP A 112 -5.44 -1.80 -0.64
N GLY A 113 -5.23 -3.10 -0.44
CA GLY A 113 -6.28 -4.10 -0.22
C GLY A 113 -6.56 -4.35 1.27
N VAL A 114 -7.78 -4.78 1.61
CA VAL A 114 -8.20 -5.22 2.95
C VAL A 114 -9.18 -6.39 2.87
N LEU A 115 -9.11 -7.35 3.81
CA LEU A 115 -10.03 -8.49 3.84
C LEU A 115 -11.34 -8.19 4.59
N LEU A 116 -12.46 -8.48 3.92
CA LEU A 116 -13.81 -8.40 4.48
C LEU A 116 -14.61 -9.65 4.13
N CYS A 117 -15.44 -10.14 5.05
CA CYS A 117 -16.42 -11.18 4.69
C CYS A 117 -17.51 -10.57 3.80
N HIS A 118 -18.18 -11.42 3.01
CA HIS A 118 -19.17 -10.97 2.04
C HIS A 118 -20.22 -9.97 2.59
N PRO A 119 -20.86 -10.19 3.77
CA PRO A 119 -21.80 -9.22 4.31
C PRO A 119 -21.19 -7.84 4.59
N HIS A 120 -19.99 -7.81 5.20
CA HIS A 120 -19.32 -6.55 5.50
C HIS A 120 -18.76 -5.88 4.24
N HIS A 121 -18.33 -6.65 3.25
CA HIS A 121 -17.88 -6.10 1.97
C HIS A 121 -19.02 -5.36 1.25
N LEU A 122 -20.24 -5.91 1.30
CA LEU A 122 -21.42 -5.26 0.72
C LEU A 122 -21.82 -3.96 1.43
N LEU A 123 -21.47 -3.77 2.70
CA LEU A 123 -21.72 -2.49 3.38
C LEU A 123 -20.94 -1.34 2.73
N LEU A 124 -19.73 -1.60 2.23
CA LEU A 124 -18.94 -0.58 1.56
C LEU A 124 -19.49 -0.27 0.17
N HIS A 125 -19.88 -1.31 -0.58
CA HIS A 125 -20.41 -1.13 -1.93
C HIS A 125 -21.82 -0.52 -1.95
N ASN A 126 -22.68 -0.88 -0.99
CA ASN A 126 -24.12 -0.59 -1.07
C ASN A 126 -24.63 0.37 0.00
N GLN A 127 -23.86 0.59 1.07
CA GLN A 127 -24.30 1.38 2.22
C GLN A 127 -23.31 2.50 2.59
N HIS A 128 -22.46 2.91 1.65
CA HIS A 128 -21.57 4.06 1.75
C HIS A 128 -20.55 4.02 2.91
N TRP A 129 -20.36 2.86 3.53
CA TRP A 129 -19.26 2.67 4.47
C TRP A 129 -17.93 2.82 3.72
N LYS A 130 -16.95 3.43 4.37
CA LYS A 130 -15.61 3.60 3.77
C LYS A 130 -14.55 3.07 4.70
N ILE A 131 -13.51 2.49 4.13
CA ILE A 131 -12.28 2.21 4.87
C ILE A 131 -11.26 3.27 4.48
N THR A 132 -10.48 3.74 5.44
CA THR A 132 -9.30 4.59 5.19
C THR A 132 -8.08 3.97 5.86
N ARG A 133 -6.89 4.32 5.36
CA ARG A 133 -5.61 3.85 5.89
C ARG A 133 -4.71 5.03 6.25
N THR A 134 -4.03 4.94 7.38
CA THR A 134 -2.97 5.88 7.78
C THR A 134 -1.77 5.07 8.26
N GLY A 135 -0.68 5.07 7.48
CA GLY A 135 0.42 4.13 7.70
C GLY A 135 -0.05 2.68 7.56
N THR A 136 0.10 1.89 8.62
CA THR A 136 -0.36 0.50 8.71
C THR A 136 -1.75 0.36 9.34
N GLN A 137 -2.31 1.44 9.90
CA GLN A 137 -3.58 1.42 10.60
C GLN A 137 -4.74 1.59 9.62
N HIS A 138 -5.82 0.86 9.87
CA HIS A 138 -7.05 0.88 9.08
C HIS A 138 -8.19 1.38 9.94
N TRP A 139 -9.07 2.18 9.33
CA TRP A 139 -10.19 2.83 9.99
C TRP A 139 -11.45 2.64 9.17
N LEU A 140 -12.56 2.36 9.85
CA LEU A 140 -13.88 2.35 9.27
C LEU A 140 -14.53 3.71 9.52
N ARG A 141 -15.01 4.31 8.44
CA ARG A 141 -15.81 5.54 8.47
C ARG A 141 -17.27 5.17 8.20
N PRO A 142 -18.17 5.39 9.18
CA PRO A 142 -19.59 5.19 8.98
C PRO A 142 -20.16 6.24 8.01
N PRO A 143 -21.24 5.93 7.29
CA PRO A 143 -21.97 6.91 6.50
C PRO A 143 -22.72 7.88 7.45
N VAL A 144 -23.06 9.07 6.94
CA VAL A 144 -23.65 10.16 7.76
C VAL A 144 -24.99 9.78 8.39
N GLU A 145 -25.72 8.86 7.76
CA GLU A 145 -27.00 8.35 8.24
C GLU A 145 -26.84 7.46 9.47
N ASN A 146 -25.68 6.80 9.62
CA ASN A 146 -25.36 5.97 10.77
C ASN A 146 -24.67 6.76 11.88
N ASP A 147 -23.81 7.71 11.53
CA ASP A 147 -23.14 8.62 12.46
C ASP A 147 -22.89 9.97 11.75
N PRO A 148 -23.61 11.05 12.11
CA PRO A 148 -23.43 12.36 11.50
C PRO A 148 -22.02 12.92 11.62
N GLU A 149 -21.30 12.59 12.70
CA GLU A 149 -19.92 13.04 12.93
C GLU A 149 -18.90 12.16 12.20
N GLN A 150 -19.36 11.04 11.64
CA GLN A 150 -18.56 10.04 10.94
C GLN A 150 -17.30 9.63 11.71
N THR A 151 -17.48 9.36 13.01
CA THR A 151 -16.41 9.03 13.94
C THR A 151 -15.67 7.79 13.45
N LEU A 152 -14.35 7.90 13.32
CA LEU A 152 -13.52 6.80 12.82
C LEU A 152 -13.44 5.67 13.85
N ILE A 153 -13.76 4.46 13.39
CA ILE A 153 -13.69 3.25 14.19
C ILE A 153 -12.43 2.49 13.78
N ALA A 154 -11.56 2.17 14.74
CA ALA A 154 -10.35 1.40 14.45
C ALA A 154 -10.71 0.01 13.93
N LEU A 155 -10.05 -0.42 12.85
CA LEU A 155 -10.07 -1.79 12.38
C LEU A 155 -8.72 -2.42 12.77
N PRO A 156 -8.63 -3.20 13.87
CA PRO A 156 -7.41 -3.90 14.28
C PRO A 156 -7.26 -5.26 13.60
N SER A 157 -6.03 -5.64 13.27
CA SER A 157 -5.77 -6.95 12.65
C SER A 157 -6.27 -8.06 13.58
N LYS A 158 -6.79 -9.14 12.99
CA LYS A 158 -7.17 -10.37 13.71
C LYS A 158 -5.99 -11.34 13.79
N ALA A 159 -4.88 -11.05 13.11
CA ALA A 159 -3.67 -11.84 13.18
C ALA A 159 -3.13 -11.80 14.61
N VAL A 160 -2.92 -12.98 15.20
CA VAL A 160 -2.36 -13.10 16.54
C VAL A 160 -0.84 -13.11 16.42
N GLY A 161 -0.18 -12.02 16.87
CA GLY A 161 1.26 -11.98 17.12
C GLY A 161 2.17 -11.81 15.89
N LEU A 162 2.10 -10.65 15.23
CA LEU A 162 3.17 -10.14 14.36
C LEU A 162 3.74 -8.85 14.94
#